data_AF-A0A7T7BIM9-F1
#
_entry.id   AF-A0A7T7BIM9-F1
#
_cell.length_a   1.000
_cell.length_b   1.000
_cell.length_c   1.000
_cell.angle_alpha   90.00
_cell.angle_beta   90.00
_cell.angle_gamma   90.00
#
_symmetry.space_group_name_H-M   'P 1'
#
loop_
_entity.id
_entity.type
_entity.pdbx_description
1 polymer ?
#
loop_
_entity_poly.entity_id
_entity_poly.type
_entity_poly.pdbx_seq_one_letter_code
_entity_poly.pdbx_strand_id
1 'polypeptide(L)'
;MLLSRRSCTFETCAFDSTGRHYDESGNYTNWWDDETIEAFEERARCFVDQYSNFTVLGPEDKVLHVNGRLTLGENIADAGGLTASYHAWKKHDEAKPDLHLPGLDTFTKEQLFFISYGNWWCGKTTKEAAEQAIYNDPHAPKPARIIETMANSREFKNAFSCPDRKPACKLW
;
A
#
# COMPACT_ATOMS: atom_id res chain seq x y z
N MET A 1 9.89 0.22 -16.30
CA MET A 1 9.12 0.72 -15.13
C MET A 1 7.78 0.00 -14.89
N LEU A 2 6.92 -0.20 -15.90
CA LEU A 2 5.56 -0.75 -15.70
C LEU A 2 5.51 -2.23 -15.21
N LEU A 3 6.50 -3.05 -15.53
CA LEU A 3 6.49 -4.49 -15.22
C LEU A 3 6.96 -4.84 -13.79
N SER A 4 7.79 -4.01 -13.15
CA SER A 4 8.35 -4.30 -11.82
C SER A 4 7.34 -4.21 -10.68
N ARG A 5 6.22 -3.50 -10.88
CA ARG A 5 5.24 -3.20 -9.83
C ARG A 5 4.27 -4.34 -9.55
N ARG A 6 4.03 -5.23 -10.53
CA ARG A 6 3.23 -6.45 -10.30
C ARG A 6 3.99 -7.44 -9.42
N SER A 7 5.28 -7.67 -9.69
CA SER A 7 6.09 -8.64 -8.92
C SER A 7 6.16 -8.32 -7.43
N CYS A 8 6.36 -7.06 -7.03
CA CYS A 8 6.53 -6.74 -5.61
C CYS A 8 5.22 -6.83 -4.80
N THR A 9 4.05 -6.59 -5.41
CA THR A 9 2.77 -6.87 -4.73
C THR A 9 2.66 -8.36 -4.42
N PHE A 10 2.99 -9.24 -5.38
CA PHE A 10 3.00 -10.69 -5.14
C PHE A 10 4.06 -11.15 -4.13
N GLU A 11 5.26 -10.56 -4.15
CA GLU A 11 6.33 -10.89 -3.18
C GLU A 11 5.97 -10.46 -1.75
N THR A 12 5.22 -9.36 -1.59
CA THR A 12 4.78 -8.91 -0.25
C THR A 12 3.53 -9.63 0.25
N CYS A 13 2.68 -10.14 -0.64
CA CYS A 13 1.64 -11.11 -0.28
C CYS A 13 2.22 -12.37 0.39
N ALA A 14 3.46 -12.78 0.05
CA ALA A 14 4.13 -13.90 0.70
C ALA A 14 4.47 -13.64 2.19
N PHE A 15 4.48 -12.38 2.62
CA PHE A 15 4.79 -11.98 4.01
C PHE A 15 3.65 -11.20 4.67
N ASP A 16 2.45 -11.24 4.08
CA ASP A 16 1.27 -10.62 4.66
C ASP A 16 0.66 -11.46 5.80
N SER A 17 -0.47 -11.02 6.35
CA SER A 17 -1.12 -11.70 7.48
C SER A 17 -1.46 -13.17 7.22
N THR A 18 -1.63 -13.57 5.97
CA THR A 18 -1.90 -14.95 5.54
C THR A 18 -0.63 -15.63 5.04
N GLY A 19 0.13 -14.94 4.18
CA GLY A 19 1.34 -15.46 3.54
C GLY A 19 2.43 -15.85 4.55
N ARG A 20 2.55 -15.14 5.67
CA ARG A 20 3.55 -15.43 6.72
C ARG A 20 3.48 -16.86 7.28
N HIS A 21 2.34 -17.54 7.13
CA HIS A 21 2.18 -18.91 7.61
C HIS A 21 2.75 -19.96 6.66
N TYR A 22 3.25 -19.57 5.48
CA TYR A 22 3.80 -20.47 4.49
C TYR A 22 5.33 -20.32 4.43
N ASP A 23 6.04 -21.44 4.51
CA ASP A 23 7.50 -21.46 4.36
C ASP A 23 7.93 -21.32 2.89
N GLU A 24 9.25 -21.34 2.64
CA GLU A 24 9.85 -21.26 1.29
C GLU A 24 9.40 -22.38 0.33
N SER A 25 8.89 -23.48 0.86
CA SER A 25 8.35 -24.62 0.09
C SER A 25 6.83 -24.58 -0.05
N GLY A 26 6.17 -23.59 0.55
CA GLY A 26 4.70 -23.46 0.55
C GLY A 26 4.00 -24.33 1.59
N ASN A 27 4.70 -24.84 2.61
CA ASN A 27 4.06 -25.57 3.70
C ASN A 27 3.48 -24.62 4.75
N TYR A 28 2.27 -24.91 5.23
CA TYR A 28 1.67 -24.19 6.35
C TYR A 28 2.37 -24.58 7.65
N THR A 29 3.24 -23.72 8.15
CA THR A 29 4.02 -23.94 9.38
C THR A 29 4.33 -22.61 10.06
N ASN A 30 4.49 -22.64 11.38
CA ASN A 30 5.01 -21.48 12.08
C ASN A 30 6.54 -21.52 12.04
N TRP A 31 7.12 -20.73 11.13
CA TRP A 31 8.57 -20.62 10.94
C TRP A 31 9.16 -19.34 11.55
N TRP A 32 8.33 -18.53 12.21
CA TRP A 32 8.75 -17.37 13.01
C TRP A 32 8.75 -17.71 14.49
N ASP A 33 9.66 -17.10 15.25
CA ASP A 33 9.57 -17.12 16.71
C ASP A 33 8.39 -16.27 17.21
N ASP A 34 7.97 -16.55 18.44
CA ASP A 34 6.79 -15.91 19.03
C ASP A 34 6.97 -14.39 19.19
N GLU A 35 8.20 -13.92 19.44
CA GLU A 35 8.52 -12.49 19.56
C GLU A 35 8.29 -11.75 18.23
N THR A 36 8.69 -12.36 17.11
CA THR A 36 8.50 -11.83 15.76
C THR A 36 7.01 -11.80 15.40
N ILE A 37 6.25 -12.82 15.79
CA ILE A 37 4.80 -12.86 15.57
C ILE A 37 4.10 -11.75 16.35
N GLU A 38 4.43 -11.58 17.63
CA GLU A 38 3.84 -10.53 18.46
C GLU A 38 4.15 -9.14 17.90
N ALA A 39 5.40 -8.89 17.51
CA ALA A 39 5.81 -7.62 16.89
C ALA A 39 5.11 -7.38 15.53
N PHE A 40 4.93 -8.42 14.73
CA PHE A 40 4.18 -8.33 13.47
C PHE A 40 2.71 -7.97 13.73
N GLU A 41 2.06 -8.67 14.67
CA GLU A 41 0.66 -8.44 15.01
C GLU A 41 0.44 -7.03 15.57
N GLU A 42 1.35 -6.54 16.41
CA GLU A 42 1.31 -5.16 16.90
C GLU A 42 1.34 -4.15 15.76
N ARG A 43 2.29 -4.31 14.82
CA ARG A 43 2.40 -3.41 13.66
C ARG A 43 1.20 -3.54 12.72
N ALA A 44 0.70 -4.75 12.51
CA ALA A 44 -0.46 -5.02 11.67
C ALA A 44 -1.74 -4.39 12.23
N ARG A 45 -1.89 -4.31 13.56
CA ARG A 45 -3.02 -3.60 14.20
C ARG A 45 -3.09 -2.13 13.78
N CYS A 46 -1.94 -1.46 13.61
CA CYS A 46 -1.93 -0.09 13.09
C CYS A 46 -2.62 0.00 11.72
N PHE A 47 -2.33 -0.92 10.80
CA PHE A 47 -2.96 -0.94 9.47
C PHE A 47 -4.46 -1.24 9.56
N VAL A 48 -4.87 -2.16 10.44
CA VAL A 48 -6.30 -2.42 10.68
C VAL A 48 -7.01 -1.15 11.12
N ASP A 49 -6.47 -0.43 12.10
CA ASP A 49 -7.09 0.77 12.66
C ASP A 49 -7.09 1.93 11.66
N GLN A 50 -5.97 2.12 10.94
CA GLN A 50 -5.83 3.13 9.90
C GLN A 50 -6.91 2.96 8.83
N TYR A 51 -7.00 1.77 8.23
CA TYR A 51 -7.95 1.53 7.14
C TYR A 51 -9.39 1.49 7.64
N SER A 52 -9.65 1.04 8.87
CA SER A 52 -11.02 1.02 9.42
C SER A 52 -11.62 2.42 9.62
N ASN A 53 -10.77 3.44 9.73
CA ASN A 53 -11.20 4.84 9.77
C ASN A 53 -11.53 5.42 8.39
N PHE A 54 -11.17 4.74 7.30
CA PHE A 54 -11.48 5.19 5.96
C PHE A 54 -12.94 4.88 5.61
N THR A 55 -13.62 5.86 5.01
CA THR A 55 -15.04 5.75 4.65
C THR A 55 -15.29 5.99 3.17
N VAL A 56 -16.30 5.31 2.63
CA VAL A 56 -16.86 5.55 1.30
C VAL A 56 -18.37 5.77 1.39
N LEU A 57 -18.96 6.38 0.37
CA LEU A 57 -20.41 6.55 0.28
C LEU A 57 -21.04 5.36 -0.45
N GLY A 58 -22.00 4.72 0.22
CA GLY A 58 -22.90 3.72 -0.35
C GLY A 58 -24.20 4.33 -0.88
N PRO A 59 -25.18 3.48 -1.25
CA PRO A 59 -26.51 3.93 -1.64
C PRO A 59 -27.14 4.82 -0.58
N GLU A 60 -27.97 5.78 -1.00
CA GLU A 60 -28.63 6.74 -0.10
C GLU A 60 -27.65 7.58 0.75
N ASP A 61 -26.41 7.76 0.27
CA ASP A 61 -25.35 8.50 0.98
C ASP A 61 -24.98 7.91 2.35
N LYS A 62 -25.24 6.61 2.53
CA LYS A 62 -24.79 5.85 3.71
C LYS A 62 -23.26 5.86 3.79
N VAL A 63 -22.74 6.24 4.95
CA VAL A 63 -21.30 6.13 5.25
C VAL A 63 -20.95 4.67 5.52
N LEU A 64 -20.05 4.12 4.72
CA LEU A 64 -19.55 2.76 4.84
C LEU A 64 -18.08 2.79 5.26
N HIS A 65 -17.77 2.11 6.35
CA HIS A 65 -16.39 1.95 6.83
C HIS A 65 -15.72 0.79 6.11
N VAL A 66 -14.46 0.97 5.72
CA VAL A 66 -13.63 -0.13 5.24
C VAL A 66 -13.41 -1.12 6.38
N ASN A 67 -13.48 -2.41 6.09
CA ASN A 67 -13.08 -3.41 7.06
C ASN A 67 -11.56 -3.59 7.01
N GLY A 68 -10.83 -2.94 7.92
CA GLY A 68 -9.37 -2.99 7.97
C GLY A 68 -8.82 -4.39 8.25
N ARG A 69 -9.58 -5.28 8.89
CA ARG A 69 -9.18 -6.68 9.09
C ARG A 69 -9.31 -7.50 7.81
N LEU A 70 -10.43 -7.33 7.08
CA LEU A 70 -10.64 -8.01 5.79
C LEU A 70 -9.57 -7.62 4.77
N THR A 71 -9.19 -6.34 4.76
CA THR A 71 -8.28 -5.77 3.75
C THR A 71 -6.81 -5.82 4.15
N LEU A 72 -6.49 -6.34 5.35
CA LEU A 72 -5.18 -6.24 5.96
C LEU A 72 -4.04 -6.78 5.08
N GLY A 73 -4.23 -7.95 4.47
CA GLY A 73 -3.19 -8.57 3.63
C GLY A 73 -2.79 -7.68 2.46
N GLU A 74 -3.78 -7.21 1.70
CA GLU A 74 -3.59 -6.30 0.57
C GLU A 74 -3.05 -4.93 0.99
N ASN A 75 -3.47 -4.41 2.14
CA ASN A 75 -2.98 -3.13 2.67
C ASN A 75 -1.49 -3.22 3.04
N ILE A 76 -1.06 -4.34 3.64
CA ILE A 76 0.35 -4.61 3.93
C ILE A 76 1.13 -4.77 2.62
N ALA A 77 0.58 -5.49 1.64
CA ALA A 77 1.21 -5.69 0.34
C ALA A 77 1.38 -4.36 -0.43
N ASP A 78 0.40 -3.47 -0.39
CA ASP A 78 0.51 -2.13 -0.99
C ASP A 78 1.64 -1.30 -0.36
N ALA A 79 1.70 -1.26 0.97
CA ALA A 79 2.69 -0.47 1.69
C ALA A 79 4.11 -1.04 1.51
N GLY A 80 4.25 -2.37 1.59
CA GLY A 80 5.51 -3.06 1.35
C GLY A 80 5.96 -2.92 -0.11
N GLY A 81 5.05 -3.16 -1.06
CA GLY A 81 5.32 -3.08 -2.49
C GLY A 81 5.70 -1.67 -2.96
N LEU A 82 5.04 -0.63 -2.42
CA LEU A 82 5.43 0.77 -2.69
C LEU A 82 6.84 1.05 -2.18
N THR A 83 7.15 0.67 -0.93
CA THR A 83 8.46 0.88 -0.32
C THR A 83 9.57 0.17 -1.11
N ALA A 84 9.38 -1.13 -1.38
CA ALA A 84 10.35 -1.92 -2.14
C ALA A 84 10.58 -1.37 -3.55
N SER A 85 9.50 -1.04 -4.27
CA SER A 85 9.61 -0.51 -5.64
C SER A 85 10.23 0.89 -5.68
N TYR A 86 10.00 1.73 -4.66
CA TYR A 86 10.66 3.03 -4.55
C TYR A 86 12.18 2.88 -4.37
N HIS A 87 12.62 2.01 -3.46
CA HIS A 87 14.05 1.77 -3.24
C HIS A 87 14.73 1.13 -4.46
N ALA A 88 14.06 0.18 -5.13
CA ALA A 88 14.57 -0.42 -6.36
C ALA A 88 14.70 0.62 -7.48
N TRP A 89 13.68 1.47 -7.65
CA TRP A 89 13.74 2.57 -8.62
C TRP A 89 14.84 3.57 -8.30
N LYS A 90 14.96 4.01 -7.03
CA LYS A 90 15.99 4.96 -6.59
C LYS A 90 17.39 4.43 -6.90
N LYS A 91 17.67 3.18 -6.57
CA LYS A 91 18.95 2.51 -6.87
C LYS A 91 19.22 2.44 -8.38
N HIS A 92 18.19 2.17 -9.18
CA HIS A 92 18.31 2.19 -10.64
C HIS A 92 18.63 3.60 -11.16
N ASP A 93 17.90 4.63 -10.72
CA ASP A 93 18.11 6.01 -11.16
C ASP A 93 19.49 6.54 -10.73
N GLU A 94 20.01 6.13 -9.57
CA GLU A 94 21.38 6.44 -9.14
C GLU A 94 22.44 5.80 -10.04
N ALA A 95 22.24 4.56 -10.48
CA ALA A 95 23.17 3.84 -11.35
C ALA A 95 23.05 4.25 -12.82
N LYS A 96 21.83 4.55 -13.28
CA LYS A 96 21.49 4.92 -14.64
C LYS A 96 20.31 5.90 -14.62
N PRO A 97 20.59 7.21 -14.51
CA PRO A 97 19.55 8.21 -14.40
C PRO A 97 18.62 8.21 -15.61
N ASP A 98 17.32 8.14 -15.35
CA ASP A 98 16.31 8.33 -16.38
C ASP A 98 16.28 9.80 -16.82
N LEU A 99 15.86 10.08 -18.06
CA LEU A 99 15.63 11.44 -18.51
C LEU A 99 14.39 12.03 -17.83
N HIS A 100 14.40 13.34 -17.61
CA HIS A 100 13.20 14.03 -17.14
C HIS A 100 12.10 13.98 -18.20
N LEU A 101 10.84 13.92 -17.76
CA LEU A 101 9.69 13.85 -18.67
C LEU A 101 9.39 15.26 -19.22
N PRO A 102 9.45 15.49 -20.55
CA PRO A 102 9.14 16.80 -21.12
C PRO A 102 7.73 17.26 -20.78
N GLY A 103 7.57 18.50 -20.31
CA GLY A 103 6.26 19.07 -19.96
C GLY A 103 5.80 18.73 -18.53
N LEU A 104 6.61 18.00 -17.76
CA LEU A 104 6.41 17.75 -16.33
C LEU A 104 7.61 18.25 -15.50
N ASP A 105 8.30 19.26 -16.01
CA ASP A 105 9.53 19.82 -15.43
C ASP A 105 9.30 20.46 -14.04
N THR A 106 8.05 20.72 -13.65
CA THR A 106 7.67 21.22 -12.33
C THR A 106 7.74 20.16 -11.23
N PHE A 107 7.76 18.87 -11.58
CA PHE A 107 7.84 17.78 -10.63
C PHE A 107 9.24 17.17 -10.63
N THR A 108 9.74 16.82 -9.44
CA THR A 108 10.94 15.98 -9.31
C THR A 108 10.65 14.54 -9.76
N LYS A 109 11.70 13.76 -10.06
CA LYS A 109 11.53 12.35 -10.41
C LYS A 109 10.89 11.54 -9.28
N GLU A 110 11.25 11.83 -8.02
CA GLU A 110 10.62 11.24 -6.85
C GLU A 110 9.13 11.54 -6.79
N GLN A 111 8.73 12.78 -7.03
CA GLN A 111 7.30 13.15 -7.08
C GLN A 111 6.59 12.42 -8.22
N LEU A 112 7.22 12.31 -9.40
CA LEU A 112 6.67 11.57 -10.54
C LEU A 112 6.52 10.08 -10.26
N PHE A 113 7.40 9.46 -9.48
CA PHE A 113 7.26 8.07 -9.04
C PHE A 113 5.94 7.87 -8.29
N PHE A 114 5.65 8.72 -7.31
CA PHE A 114 4.43 8.62 -6.50
C PHE A 114 3.18 9.07 -7.26
N ILE A 115 3.27 10.09 -8.13
CA ILE A 115 2.17 10.47 -9.04
C ILE A 115 1.81 9.30 -9.95
N SER A 116 2.82 8.60 -10.49
CA SER A 116 2.63 7.40 -11.29
C SER A 116 1.97 6.27 -10.51
N TYR A 117 2.29 6.09 -9.22
CA TYR A 117 1.59 5.14 -8.37
C TYR A 117 0.11 5.53 -8.17
N GLY A 118 -0.16 6.79 -7.83
CA GLY A 118 -1.53 7.28 -7.65
C GLY A 118 -2.39 7.13 -8.92
N ASN A 119 -1.80 7.44 -10.08
CA ASN A 119 -2.46 7.32 -11.39
C ASN A 119 -2.89 5.88 -11.72
N TRP A 120 -2.20 4.87 -11.21
CA TRP A 120 -2.60 3.47 -11.43
C TRP A 120 -3.96 3.14 -10.82
N TRP A 121 -4.28 3.80 -9.71
CA TRP A 121 -5.52 3.60 -8.97
C TRP A 121 -6.63 4.57 -9.36
N CYS A 122 -6.40 5.45 -10.33
CA CYS A 122 -7.43 6.36 -10.84
C CYS A 122 -8.64 5.59 -11.37
N GLY A 123 -9.82 5.86 -10.80
CA GLY A 123 -11.07 5.26 -11.23
C GLY A 123 -12.23 5.72 -10.36
N LYS A 124 -13.46 5.52 -10.85
CA LYS A 124 -14.69 5.77 -10.10
C LYS A 124 -15.42 4.44 -9.86
N THR A 125 -16.10 4.35 -8.73
CA THR A 125 -16.93 3.22 -8.32
C THR A 125 -18.32 3.75 -8.04
N THR A 126 -19.38 3.05 -8.48
CA THR A 126 -20.75 3.44 -8.12
C THR A 126 -21.01 3.15 -6.65
N LYS A 127 -22.03 3.78 -6.08
CA LYS A 127 -22.40 3.60 -4.66
C LYS A 127 -22.77 2.14 -4.36
N GLU A 128 -23.48 1.49 -5.27
CA GLU A 128 -23.91 0.09 -5.16
C GLU A 128 -22.72 -0.86 -5.22
N ALA A 129 -21.78 -0.61 -6.16
CA ALA A 129 -20.56 -1.39 -6.26
C ALA A 129 -19.64 -1.16 -5.03
N ALA A 130 -19.60 0.05 -4.48
CA ALA A 130 -18.86 0.34 -3.26
C ALA A 130 -19.43 -0.43 -2.07
N GLU A 131 -20.75 -0.52 -1.93
CA GLU A 131 -21.38 -1.32 -0.87
C GLU A 131 -21.04 -2.80 -1.00
N GLN A 132 -21.14 -3.36 -2.21
CA GLN A 132 -20.78 -4.76 -2.45
C GLN A 132 -19.30 -5.04 -2.16
N ALA A 133 -18.41 -4.15 -2.59
CA ALA A 133 -16.97 -4.31 -2.39
C ALA A 133 -16.59 -4.24 -0.90
N ILE A 134 -17.18 -3.33 -0.13
CA ILE A 134 -16.86 -3.15 1.31
C ILE A 134 -17.04 -4.44 2.12
N TYR A 135 -17.97 -5.32 1.74
CA TYR A 135 -18.23 -6.57 2.46
C TYR A 135 -17.50 -7.80 1.89
N ASN A 136 -17.05 -7.77 0.64
CA ASN A 136 -16.60 -8.98 -0.07
C ASN A 136 -15.21 -8.87 -0.72
N ASP A 137 -14.74 -7.66 -1.00
CA ASP A 137 -13.46 -7.45 -1.68
C ASP A 137 -12.32 -7.41 -0.64
N PRO A 138 -11.30 -8.28 -0.74
CA PRO A 138 -10.13 -8.19 0.14
C PRO A 138 -9.26 -6.95 -0.15
N HIS A 139 -9.53 -6.22 -1.23
CA HIS A 139 -8.82 -4.98 -1.54
C HIS A 139 -9.54 -3.77 -0.96
N ALA A 140 -8.78 -2.86 -0.34
CA ALA A 140 -9.33 -1.57 0.06
C ALA A 140 -9.81 -0.76 -1.17
N PRO A 141 -10.80 0.14 -0.99
CA PRO A 141 -11.24 1.03 -2.06
C PRO A 141 -10.06 1.80 -2.68
N LYS A 142 -10.10 2.02 -4.00
CA LYS A 142 -8.99 2.67 -4.73
C LYS A 142 -8.47 3.96 -4.08
N PRO A 143 -9.31 4.89 -3.59
CA PRO A 143 -8.81 6.09 -2.90
C PRO A 143 -8.04 5.78 -1.61
N ALA A 144 -8.46 4.77 -0.83
CA ALA A 144 -7.74 4.33 0.36
C ALA A 144 -6.37 3.73 0.00
N ARG A 145 -6.29 2.91 -1.05
CA ARG A 145 -5.01 2.37 -1.56
C ARG A 145 -4.02 3.43 -2.00
N ILE A 146 -4.50 4.62 -2.37
CA ILE A 146 -3.63 5.79 -2.63
C ILE A 146 -3.30 6.48 -1.30
N ILE A 147 -4.30 6.97 -0.59
CA ILE A 147 -4.13 7.90 0.53
C ILE A 147 -3.40 7.23 1.70
N GLU A 148 -3.85 6.05 2.12
CA GLU A 148 -3.31 5.37 3.30
C GLU A 148 -1.90 4.83 3.04
N THR A 149 -1.65 4.30 1.85
CA THR A 149 -0.30 3.87 1.44
C THR A 149 0.68 5.05 1.42
N MET A 150 0.27 6.22 0.91
CA MET A 150 1.10 7.43 0.93
C MET A 150 1.30 7.98 2.34
N ALA A 151 0.30 7.86 3.22
CA ALA A 151 0.42 8.23 4.63
C ALA A 151 1.44 7.36 5.39
N ASN A 152 1.67 6.13 4.92
CA ASN A 152 2.66 5.20 5.47
C ASN A 152 4.07 5.38 4.88
N SER A 153 4.20 6.05 3.71
CA SER A 153 5.50 6.27 3.08
C SER A 153 6.17 7.55 3.57
N ARG A 154 7.29 7.41 4.29
CA ARG A 154 8.15 8.55 4.64
C ARG A 154 8.77 9.18 3.40
N GLU A 155 9.09 8.36 2.41
CA GLU A 155 9.71 8.75 1.15
C GLU A 155 8.76 9.65 0.35
N PHE A 156 7.46 9.33 0.32
CA PHE A 156 6.42 10.22 -0.22
C PHE A 156 6.37 11.54 0.55
N LYS A 157 6.27 11.47 1.89
CA LYS A 157 6.19 12.65 2.75
C LYS A 157 7.39 13.58 2.56
N ASN A 158 8.58 13.03 2.32
CA ASN A 158 9.78 13.79 1.99
C ASN A 158 9.71 14.39 0.58
N ALA A 159 9.33 13.61 -0.43
CA ALA A 159 9.26 14.07 -1.82
C ALA A 159 8.27 15.23 -2.01
N PHE A 160 7.19 15.26 -1.24
CA PHE A 160 6.19 16.34 -1.26
C PHE A 160 6.35 17.35 -0.12
N SER A 161 7.41 17.24 0.69
CA SER A 161 7.66 18.14 1.83
C SER A 161 6.46 18.30 2.77
N CYS A 162 5.78 17.18 3.08
CA CYS A 162 4.66 17.18 4.00
C CYS A 162 5.08 17.71 5.39
N PRO A 163 4.20 18.43 6.12
CA PRO A 163 4.51 18.98 7.44
C PRO A 163 4.89 17.90 8.46
N ASP A 164 4.14 16.79 8.48
CA ASP A 164 4.50 15.59 9.24
C ASP A 164 5.14 14.57 8.31
N ARG A 165 6.33 14.11 8.69
CA ARG A 165 7.16 13.15 7.93
C ARG A 165 7.20 11.77 8.57
N LYS A 166 6.56 11.58 9.73
CA LYS A 166 6.47 10.26 10.38
C LYS A 166 5.49 9.38 9.62
N PRO A 167 5.82 8.12 9.27
CA PRO A 167 4.84 7.15 8.79
C PRO A 167 3.67 7.02 9.75
N ALA A 168 2.44 6.91 9.23
CA ALA A 168 1.28 6.59 10.07
C ALA A 168 1.38 5.17 10.63
N CYS A 169 1.62 4.19 9.75
CA CYS A 169 1.93 2.81 10.09
C CYS A 169 3.21 2.35 9.38
N LYS A 170 3.95 1.43 10.01
CA LYS A 170 5.16 0.85 9.44
C LYS A 170 5.28 -0.62 9.86
N LEU A 171 5.39 -1.50 8.89
CA LEU A 171 5.59 -2.94 9.12
C LEU A 171 7.07 -3.34 9.02
N TRP A 172 7.72 -2.96 7.91
CA TRP A 172 9.12 -3.22 7.57
C TRP A 172 9.96 -1.94 7.62
#